data_AF-B6IF90-F1
#
_entry.id   AF-B6IF90-F1
#
_cell.length_a   1.000
_cell.length_b   1.000
_cell.length_c   1.000
_cell.angle_alpha   90.00
_cell.angle_beta   90.00
_cell.angle_gamma   90.00
#
_symmetry.space_group_name_H-M   'P 1'
#
loop_
_entity.id
_entity.type
_entity.pdbx_description
1 polymer ?
#
loop_
_entity_poly.entity_id
_entity_poly.type
_entity_poly.pdbx_seq_one_letter_code
_entity_poly.pdbx_strand_id
1 'polypeptide(L)'
;MTMLDSAFDRERAEIVTRLLKVTDQLAATRELLKDFEEVWVHPITTKKRVRGQTRAQLWVMTKIMEREIQFNQMIWELTAAQAHETEAILRETLHDELKKFQL
;
A
#
# COMPACT_ATOMS: atom_id res chain seq x y z
N MET A 1 40.40 4.28 12.84
CA MET A 1 39.19 4.58 12.06
C MET A 1 38.41 3.28 11.95
N THR A 2 37.76 2.90 13.04
CA THR A 2 36.94 1.68 13.14
C THR A 2 35.57 2.02 12.59
N MET A 3 35.31 1.64 11.33
CA MET A 3 33.95 1.49 10.84
C MET A 3 33.32 0.31 11.60
N LEU A 4 32.83 0.59 12.81
CA LEU A 4 31.82 -0.23 13.44
C LEU A 4 30.53 0.09 12.69
N ASP A 5 30.28 -0.63 11.59
CA ASP A 5 28.91 -0.81 11.11
C ASP A 5 28.16 -1.47 12.26
N SER A 6 27.53 -0.64 13.07
CA SER A 6 26.76 -1.07 14.22
C SER A 6 25.66 -1.99 13.70
N ALA A 7 25.36 -3.09 14.39
CA ALA A 7 24.21 -3.93 14.06
C ALA A 7 22.91 -3.10 13.88
N PHE A 8 22.87 -1.94 14.54
CA PHE A 8 21.88 -0.88 14.40
C PHE A 8 21.80 -0.23 13.01
N ASP A 9 22.93 0.16 12.39
CA ASP A 9 22.93 0.77 11.05
C ASP A 9 22.42 -0.22 10.00
N ARG A 10 22.70 -1.51 10.22
CA ARG A 10 22.19 -2.60 9.39
C ARG A 10 20.68 -2.78 9.54
N GLU A 11 20.17 -2.78 10.77
CA GLU A 11 18.74 -2.88 11.06
C GLU A 11 17.96 -1.70 10.47
N ARG A 12 18.48 -0.48 10.63
CA ARG A 12 17.91 0.73 10.02
C ARG A 12 17.89 0.67 8.49
N ALA A 13 18.98 0.22 7.87
CA ALA A 13 19.03 0.03 6.41
C ALA A 13 18.01 -1.01 5.93
N GLU A 14 17.77 -2.07 6.71
CA GLU A 14 16.77 -3.09 6.42
C GLU A 14 15.33 -2.55 6.55
N ILE A 15 15.04 -1.76 7.58
CA ILE A 15 13.74 -1.09 7.75
C ILE A 15 13.47 -0.12 6.60
N VAL A 16 14.44 0.70 6.23
CA VAL A 16 14.31 1.64 5.10
C VAL A 16 14.07 0.89 3.79
N THR A 17 14.78 -0.22 3.56
CA THR A 17 14.59 -1.06 2.37
C THR A 17 13.17 -1.64 2.32
N ARG A 18 12.65 -2.13 3.46
CA ARG A 18 11.27 -2.62 3.57
C ARG A 18 10.26 -1.53 3.31
N LEU A 19 10.46 -0.32 3.86
CA LEU A 19 9.59 0.83 3.66
C LEU A 19 9.51 1.25 2.18
N LEU A 20 10.65 1.31 1.49
CA LEU A 20 10.71 1.60 0.06
C LEU A 20 9.91 0.57 -0.75
N LYS A 21 10.12 -0.72 -0.45
CA LYS A 21 9.38 -1.80 -1.11
C LYS A 21 7.86 -1.70 -0.92
N VAL A 22 7.40 -1.44 0.31
CA VAL A 22 5.96 -1.28 0.60
C VAL A 22 5.40 -0.04 -0.12
N THR A 23 6.17 1.04 -0.18
CA THR A 23 5.79 2.27 -0.90
C THR A 23 5.62 2.02 -2.40
N ASP A 24 6.57 1.30 -3.02
CA ASP A 24 6.51 0.92 -4.43
C ASP A 24 5.30 0.00 -4.72
N GLN A 25 5.04 -0.97 -3.83
CA GLN A 25 3.88 -1.85 -3.93
C GLN A 25 2.56 -1.09 -3.83
N LEU A 26 2.48 -0.08 -2.96
CA LEU A 26 1.30 0.77 -2.81
C LEU A 26 1.07 1.62 -4.08
N ALA A 27 2.14 2.19 -4.65
CA ALA A 27 2.06 2.94 -5.89
C ALA A 27 1.60 2.05 -7.05
N ALA A 28 2.20 0.88 -7.23
CA ALA A 28 1.82 -0.08 -8.27
C ALA A 28 0.35 -0.54 -8.12
N THR A 29 -0.09 -0.78 -6.88
CA THR A 29 -1.47 -1.16 -6.58
C THR A 29 -2.47 -0.07 -6.97
N ARG A 30 -2.15 1.19 -6.70
CA ARG A 30 -3.00 2.34 -7.05
C ARG A 30 -3.11 2.51 -8.57
N GLU A 31 -2.02 2.33 -9.30
CA GLU A 31 -2.06 2.37 -10.76
C GLU A 31 -2.92 1.23 -11.33
N LEU A 32 -2.79 0.00 -10.80
CA LEU A 32 -3.64 -1.12 -11.21
C LEU A 32 -5.13 -0.89 -10.91
N LEU A 33 -5.46 -0.24 -9.79
CA LEU A 33 -6.82 0.13 -9.46
C LEU A 33 -7.36 1.17 -10.46
N LYS A 34 -6.56 2.18 -10.79
CA LYS A 34 -6.92 3.20 -11.77
C LYS A 34 -7.17 2.61 -13.16
N ASP A 35 -6.29 1.74 -13.64
CA ASP A 35 -6.46 1.02 -14.91
C ASP A 35 -7.73 0.15 -14.88
N PHE A 36 -7.99 -0.51 -13.75
CA PHE A 36 -9.20 -1.30 -13.57
C PHE A 36 -10.46 -0.43 -13.62
N GLU A 37 -10.46 0.72 -12.96
CA GLU A 37 -11.57 1.67 -12.97
C GLU A 37 -11.87 2.19 -14.37
N GLU A 38 -10.83 2.56 -15.12
CA GLU A 38 -10.94 3.10 -16.48
C GLU A 38 -11.44 2.05 -17.48
N VAL A 39 -10.89 0.84 -17.43
CA VAL A 39 -11.19 -0.21 -18.41
C VAL A 39 -12.50 -0.95 -18.10
N TRP A 40 -12.81 -1.18 -16.82
CA TRP A 40 -13.89 -2.08 -16.43
C TRP A 40 -15.05 -1.37 -15.73
N VAL A 41 -14.78 -0.43 -14.83
CA VAL A 41 -15.84 0.22 -14.03
C VAL A 41 -16.55 1.29 -14.85
N HIS A 42 -15.81 2.25 -15.39
CA HIS A 42 -16.37 3.40 -16.10
C HIS A 42 -17.24 3.02 -17.31
N PRO A 43 -16.85 2.08 -18.19
CA PRO A 43 -17.66 1.73 -19.37
C PRO A 43 -19.00 1.08 -19.01
N ILE A 44 -19.10 0.45 -17.85
CA ILE A 44 -20.30 -0.24 -17.37
C ILE A 44 -21.24 0.73 -16.64
N THR A 45 -20.69 1.74 -15.96
CA THR A 45 -21.49 2.75 -15.24
C THR A 45 -21.97 3.90 -16.12
N THR A 46 -21.29 4.20 -17.24
CA THR A 46 -21.63 5.33 -18.14
C THR A 46 -22.68 5.02 -19.22
N LYS A 47 -22.93 3.76 -19.56
CA LYS A 47 -23.97 3.40 -20.54
C LYS A 47 -25.37 3.48 -19.91
N LYS A 48 -26.05 4.61 -20.13
CA LYS A 48 -27.45 4.86 -19.77
C LYS A 48 -28.39 3.73 -20.25
N ARG A 49 -29.25 3.28 -19.32
CA ARG A 49 -30.45 2.43 -19.47
C ARG A 49 -30.23 0.96 -19.84
N VAL A 50 -30.16 0.13 -18.81
CA VAL A 50 -30.51 -1.29 -18.93
C VAL A 50 -31.99 -1.46 -18.56
N ARG A 51 -32.87 -1.63 -19.56
CA ARG A 51 -34.21 -2.19 -19.32
C ARG A 51 -34.02 -3.68 -19.04
N GLY A 52 -34.06 -4.06 -17.76
CA GLY A 52 -33.91 -5.44 -17.28
C GLY A 52 -32.45 -5.89 -17.22
N GLN A 53 -31.84 -5.91 -16.03
CA GLN A 53 -30.51 -6.46 -15.85
C GLN A 53 -30.51 -7.95 -16.23
N THR A 54 -29.69 -8.31 -17.21
CA THR A 54 -29.46 -9.70 -17.58
C THR A 54 -28.59 -10.39 -16.52
N ARG A 55 -28.72 -11.71 -16.37
CA ARG A 55 -27.85 -12.50 -15.46
C ARG A 55 -26.35 -12.29 -15.75
N ALA A 56 -25.99 -12.12 -17.03
CA ALA A 56 -24.62 -11.84 -17.43
C ALA A 56 -24.13 -10.49 -16.90
N GLN A 57 -24.95 -9.44 -16.95
CA GLN A 57 -24.60 -8.12 -16.40
C GLN A 57 -24.44 -8.16 -14.87
N LEU A 58 -25.32 -8.87 -14.17
CA LEU A 58 -25.20 -9.07 -12.72
C LEU A 58 -23.91 -9.79 -12.36
N TRP A 59 -23.56 -10.87 -13.07
CA TRP A 59 -22.32 -11.59 -12.85
C TRP A 59 -21.09 -10.72 -13.07
N VAL A 60 -21.06 -9.93 -14.16
CA VAL A 60 -19.96 -8.99 -14.45
C VAL A 60 -19.82 -7.96 -13.33
N MET A 61 -20.93 -7.35 -12.87
CA MET A 61 -20.91 -6.42 -11.75
C MET A 61 -20.39 -7.06 -10.46
N THR A 62 -20.81 -8.29 -10.15
CA THR A 62 -20.31 -9.02 -8.98
C THR A 62 -18.80 -9.23 -9.06
N LYS A 63 -18.25 -9.59 -10.22
CA LYS A 63 -16.81 -9.76 -10.40
C LYS A 63 -16.02 -8.46 -10.27
N ILE A 64 -16.61 -7.34 -10.71
CA ILE A 64 -16.02 -6.02 -10.52
C ILE A 64 -15.99 -5.66 -9.03
N MET A 65 -17.10 -5.84 -8.31
CA MET A 65 -17.16 -5.57 -6.88
C MET A 65 -16.19 -6.45 -6.08
N GLU A 66 -16.10 -7.75 -6.39
CA GLU A 66 -15.13 -8.66 -5.77
C GLU A 66 -13.69 -8.14 -5.95
N ARG A 67 -13.36 -7.64 -7.14
CA ARG A 67 -12.01 -7.15 -7.46
C ARG A 67 -11.71 -5.81 -6.80
N GLU A 68 -12.69 -4.91 -6.74
CA GLU A 68 -12.59 -3.63 -6.04
C GLU A 68 -12.36 -3.84 -4.53
N ILE A 69 -13.06 -4.78 -3.91
CA ILE A 69 -12.84 -5.17 -2.51
C ILE A 69 -11.40 -5.65 -2.30
N GLN A 70 -10.87 -6.49 -3.20
CA GLN A 70 -9.50 -6.98 -3.12
C GLN A 70 -8.46 -5.85 -3.21
N PHE A 71 -8.66 -4.88 -4.10
CA PHE A 71 -7.77 -3.71 -4.19
C PHE A 71 -7.80 -2.87 -2.91
N ASN A 72 -9.00 -2.58 -2.39
CA ASN A 72 -9.16 -1.81 -1.16
C ASN A 72 -8.50 -2.50 0.04
N GLN A 73 -8.64 -3.83 0.15
CA GLN A 73 -7.98 -4.60 1.19
C GLN A 73 -6.45 -4.51 1.06
N MET A 74 -5.90 -4.70 -0.15
CA MET A 74 -4.46 -4.63 -0.38
C MET A 74 -3.89 -3.24 -0.09
N ILE A 75 -4.59 -2.17 -0.46
CA ILE A 75 -4.21 -0.79 -0.14
C ILE A 75 -4.18 -0.57 1.37
N TRP A 76 -5.19 -1.06 2.09
CA TRP A 76 -5.26 -0.93 3.54
C TRP A 76 -4.10 -1.66 4.22
N GLU A 77 -3.83 -2.91 3.85
CA GLU A 77 -2.73 -3.72 4.40
C GLU A 77 -1.36 -3.06 4.14
N LEU A 78 -1.12 -2.57 2.92
CA LEU A 78 0.13 -1.88 2.58
C LEU A 78 0.28 -0.55 3.33
N THR A 79 -0.81 0.20 3.50
CA THR A 79 -0.78 1.46 4.26
C THR A 79 -0.47 1.20 5.74
N ALA A 80 -1.05 0.15 6.32
CA ALA A 80 -0.77 -0.26 7.70
C ALA A 80 0.70 -0.70 7.87
N ALA A 81 1.23 -1.48 6.92
CA ALA A 81 2.64 -1.88 6.92
C ALA A 81 3.57 -0.65 6.81
N GLN A 82 3.26 0.30 5.93
CA GLN A 82 4.03 1.54 5.78
C GLN A 82 4.04 2.36 7.08
N ALA A 83 2.89 2.50 7.75
CA ALA A 83 2.78 3.22 9.01
C ALA A 83 3.61 2.56 10.12
N HIS A 84 3.58 1.22 10.22
CA HIS A 84 4.38 0.47 11.19
C HIS A 84 5.88 0.67 10.99
N GLU A 85 6.38 0.54 9.74
CA GLU A 85 7.81 0.74 9.45
C GLU A 85 8.23 2.21 9.65
N THR A 86 7.35 3.17 9.36
CA THR A 86 7.61 4.60 9.63
C THR A 86 7.71 4.88 11.13
N GLU A 87 6.84 4.26 11.94
CA GLU A 87 6.89 4.39 13.40
C GLU A 87 8.17 3.79 13.98
N ALA A 88 8.66 2.66 13.43
CA ALA A 88 9.94 2.07 13.84
C ALA A 88 11.10 3.07 13.64
N ILE A 89 11.18 3.72 12.48
CA ILE A 89 12.20 4.76 12.20
C ILE A 89 12.08 5.95 13.17
N LEU A 90 10.86 6.40 13.48
CA LEU A 90 10.65 7.51 14.40
C LEU A 90 11.06 7.18 15.84
N ARG A 91 10.72 5.98 16.32
CA ARG A 91 11.15 5.48 17.64
C ARG A 91 12.66 5.36 17.73
N GLU A 92 13.31 4.87 16.67
CA GLU A 92 14.77 4.78 16.59
C GLU A 92 15.43 6.16 16.61
N THR A 93 14.91 7.12 15.83
CA THR A 93 15.44 8.49 15.78
C THR A 93 15.35 9.17 17.16
N LEU A 94 14.21 9.01 17.85
CA LEU A 94 14.02 9.51 19.21
C LEU A 94 14.94 8.81 20.22
N HIS A 95 15.17 7.51 20.08
CA HIS A 95 16.09 6.77 20.94
C HIS A 95 17.55 7.26 20.80
N ASP A 96 17.99 7.53 19.57
CA ASP A 96 19.32 8.07 19.29
C ASP A 96 19.50 9.49 19.82
N GLU A 97 18.45 10.33 19.73
CA GLU A 97 18.47 11.67 20.31
C GLU A 97 18.54 11.63 21.84
N LEU A 98 17.74 10.79 22.50
CA LEU A 98 17.75 10.66 23.96
C LEU A 98 19.09 10.14 24.51
N LYS A 99 19.75 9.21 23.81
CA LYS A 99 21.10 8.75 24.17
C LYS A 99 22.13 9.86 24.15
N LYS A 100 22.01 10.85 23.26
CA LYS A 100 22.92 12.01 23.19
C LYS A 100 22.81 12.94 24.40
N PHE A 101 21.66 12.95 25.09
CA PHE A 101 21.41 13.76 26.29
C PHE A 101 21.64 13.00 27.61
N GLN A 102 21.91 11.69 27.55
CA GLN A 102 22.25 10.85 28.71
C GLN A 102 23.77 10.63 28.88
N LEU A 103 24.59 11.31 28.07
CA LEU A 103 26.04 11.45 28.21
C LEU A 103 26.38 12.84 28.78
#